data_AF-A0A5U4EK63-F1
#
_entry.id   AF-A0A5U4EK63-F1
#
_cell.length_a   1.000
_cell.length_b   1.000
_cell.length_c   1.000
_cell.angle_alpha   90.00
_cell.angle_beta   90.00
_cell.angle_gamma   90.00
#
_symmetry.space_group_name_H-M   'P 1'
#
loop_
_entity.id
_entity.type
_entity.pdbx_description
1 polymer ?
#
loop_
_entity_poly.entity_id
_entity_poly.type
_entity_poly.pdbx_seq_one_letter_code
_entity_poly.pdbx_strand_id
1 'polypeptide(L)'
;DAHQSLFATRLSLDDMLPIAAQLDDVGYGSLECWGGATFDACIRFLGEDPWVRLRELKKAMPKTPLQMLLRGQNLLGYRHYADDVVERFVERAVKNGM
;
A
#
# COMPACT_ATOMS: atom_id res chain seq x y z
N ASP A 1 5.65 -6.89 1.68
CA ASP A 1 6.06 -7.41 3.01
C ASP A 1 7.55 -7.32 3.36
N ALA A 2 8.50 -7.43 2.42
CA ALA A 2 9.93 -7.58 2.74
C ALA A 2 10.48 -6.57 3.78
N HIS A 3 10.30 -5.27 3.55
CA HIS A 3 10.79 -4.25 4.48
C HIS A 3 10.01 -4.19 5.80
N GLN A 4 8.75 -4.63 5.81
CA GLN A 4 7.96 -4.80 7.04
C GLN A 4 8.62 -5.85 7.94
N SER A 5 9.02 -6.97 7.35
CA SER A 5 9.63 -8.11 8.04
C SER A 5 11.10 -7.90 8.42
N LEU A 6 11.87 -7.17 7.60
CA LEU A 6 13.33 -7.07 7.76
C LEU A 6 13.82 -5.81 8.48
N PHE A 7 13.13 -4.68 8.31
CA PHE A 7 13.54 -3.41 8.92
C PHE A 7 12.35 -2.55 9.34
N ALA A 8 11.39 -3.20 10.00
CA ALA A 8 10.29 -2.58 10.73
C ALA A 8 9.45 -1.61 9.90
N THR A 9 9.24 -1.86 8.60
CA THR A 9 8.35 -1.05 7.74
C THR A 9 8.85 0.38 7.49
N ARG A 10 10.17 0.61 7.50
CA ARG A 10 10.75 1.97 7.40
C ARG A 10 11.24 2.36 5.99
N LEU A 11 10.82 1.64 4.95
CA LEU A 11 11.15 2.01 3.58
C LEU A 11 10.32 3.23 3.17
N SER A 12 11.00 4.33 2.83
CA SER A 12 10.38 5.58 2.38
C SER A 12 9.84 5.44 0.96
N LEU A 13 8.88 6.28 0.57
CA LEU A 13 8.41 6.32 -0.82
C LEU A 13 9.52 6.76 -1.79
N ASP A 14 10.36 7.72 -1.38
CA ASP A 14 11.45 8.25 -2.21
C ASP A 14 12.50 7.17 -2.54
N ASP A 15 12.71 6.20 -1.65
CA ASP A 15 13.59 5.06 -1.91
C ASP A 15 12.94 4.00 -2.83
N MET A 16 11.60 3.94 -2.89
CA MET A 16 10.87 2.99 -3.74
C MET A 16 10.76 3.45 -5.20
N LEU A 17 10.47 4.73 -5.43
CA LEU A 17 10.13 5.25 -6.77
C LEU A 17 11.23 5.06 -7.83
N PRO A 18 12.54 5.22 -7.54
CA PRO A 18 13.59 5.10 -8.56
C PRO A 18 13.64 3.73 -9.27
N ILE A 19 13.17 2.67 -8.62
CA ILE A 19 13.18 1.30 -9.19
C ILE A 19 11.81 0.85 -9.71
N ALA A 20 10.74 1.60 -9.43
CA ALA A 20 9.37 1.20 -9.70
C ALA A 20 9.11 0.82 -11.18
N ALA A 21 9.63 1.61 -12.13
CA ALA A 21 9.47 1.33 -13.55
C ALA A 21 10.14 0.02 -13.99
N GLN A 22 11.30 -0.32 -13.41
CA GLN A 22 11.98 -1.58 -13.71
C GLN A 22 11.20 -2.76 -13.14
N LEU A 23 10.64 -2.63 -11.94
CA LEU A 23 9.76 -3.65 -11.34
C LEU A 23 8.51 -3.90 -12.20
N ASP A 24 7.94 -2.84 -12.77
CA ASP A 24 6.75 -2.92 -13.64
C ASP A 24 7.01 -3.68 -14.95
N ASP A 25 8.27 -3.76 -15.39
CA ASP A 25 8.69 -4.44 -16.63
C ASP A 25 9.07 -5.91 -16.45
N VAL A 26 9.14 -6.41 -15.21
CA VAL A 26 9.58 -7.80 -14.92
C VAL A 26 8.56 -8.84 -15.38
N GLY A 27 7.26 -8.52 -15.33
CA GLY A 27 6.18 -9.46 -15.61
C GLY A 27 5.70 -10.26 -14.39
N TYR A 28 5.65 -9.62 -13.21
CA TYR A 28 5.04 -10.21 -12.01
C TYR A 28 3.53 -10.38 -12.17
N GLY A 29 2.96 -11.41 -11.50
CA GLY A 29 1.50 -11.56 -11.42
C GLY A 29 0.82 -10.43 -10.65
N SER A 30 1.48 -9.92 -9.60
CA SER A 30 1.11 -8.72 -8.85
C SER A 30 2.32 -8.22 -8.05
N LEU A 31 2.26 -6.96 -7.60
CA LEU A 31 3.23 -6.38 -6.66
C LEU A 31 2.53 -5.95 -5.38
N GLU A 32 2.85 -6.62 -4.27
CA GLU A 32 2.34 -6.26 -2.95
C GLU A 32 3.04 -5.01 -2.42
N CYS A 33 2.31 -3.90 -2.36
CA CYS A 33 2.89 -2.57 -2.13
C CYS A 33 2.10 -1.69 -1.13
N TRP A 34 1.01 -2.20 -0.55
CA TRP A 34 0.17 -1.45 0.37
C TRP A 34 -0.51 -2.35 1.40
N GLY A 35 -1.15 -1.77 2.41
CA GLY A 35 -1.80 -2.51 3.48
C GLY A 35 -0.83 -3.00 4.56
N GLY A 36 -1.24 -3.99 5.35
CA GLY A 36 -0.47 -4.44 6.51
C GLY A 36 -0.14 -3.28 7.47
N ALA A 37 1.10 -3.22 7.94
CA ALA A 37 1.59 -2.15 8.80
C ALA A 37 2.05 -0.89 8.05
N THR A 38 2.06 -0.91 6.70
CA THR A 38 2.56 0.24 5.92
C THR A 38 1.72 1.49 6.14
N PHE A 39 0.41 1.35 6.34
CA PHE A 39 -0.49 2.49 6.58
C PHE A 39 -0.16 3.21 7.90
N ASP A 40 0.01 2.47 9.00
CA ASP A 40 0.45 3.03 10.29
C ASP A 40 1.87 3.60 10.17
N ALA A 41 2.78 2.90 9.49
CA ALA A 41 4.16 3.35 9.37
C ALA A 41 4.30 4.69 8.63
N CYS A 42 3.55 4.87 7.54
CA CYS A 42 3.49 6.12 6.78
C CYS A 42 3.16 7.30 7.69
N ILE A 43 2.04 7.22 8.41
CA ILE A 43 1.54 8.34 9.23
C ILE A 43 2.33 8.54 10.52
N ARG A 44 2.88 7.47 11.10
CA ARG A 44 3.50 7.51 12.43
C ARG A 44 4.98 7.83 12.40
N PHE A 45 5.70 7.35 11.39
CA PHE A 45 7.18 7.40 11.39
C PHE A 45 7.77 8.07 10.16
N LEU A 46 7.11 8.00 9.02
CA LEU A 46 7.66 8.50 7.76
C LEU A 46 7.18 9.91 7.41
N GLY A 47 6.10 10.40 8.05
CA GLY A 47 5.50 11.68 7.71
C GLY A 47 4.84 11.66 6.32
N GLU A 48 4.40 10.49 5.88
CA GLU A 48 3.83 10.27 4.55
C GLU A 48 2.31 10.04 4.65
N ASP A 49 1.57 10.54 3.66
CA ASP A 49 0.18 10.15 3.45
C ASP A 49 0.13 8.79 2.71
N PRO A 50 -0.40 7.72 3.32
CA PRO A 50 -0.46 6.41 2.69
C PRO A 50 -1.28 6.41 1.40
N TRP A 51 -2.26 7.30 1.23
CA TRP A 51 -3.04 7.43 0.00
C TRP A 51 -2.23 8.08 -1.12
N VAL A 52 -1.35 9.05 -0.81
CA VAL A 52 -0.41 9.60 -1.78
C VAL A 52 0.56 8.52 -2.23
N ARG A 53 1.12 7.76 -1.29
CA ARG A 53 2.00 6.61 -1.59
C ARG A 53 1.36 5.63 -2.58
N LEU A 54 0.10 5.25 -2.36
CA LEU A 54 -0.60 4.35 -3.29
C LEU A 54 -0.71 4.96 -4.70
N ARG A 55 -1.11 6.23 -4.82
CA ARG A 55 -1.26 6.90 -6.12
C ARG A 55 0.06 7.02 -6.87
N GLU A 56 1.14 7.38 -6.19
CA GLU A 56 2.46 7.51 -6.82
C GLU A 56 3.00 6.15 -7.26
N LEU A 57 2.83 5.10 -6.46
CA LEU A 57 3.18 3.74 -6.86
C LEU A 57 2.33 3.26 -8.04
N LYS A 58 1.02 3.54 -8.07
CA LYS A 58 0.17 3.19 -9.22
C LYS A 58 0.58 3.93 -10.48
N LYS A 59 0.95 5.20 -10.35
CA LYS A 59 1.42 6.02 -11.48
C LYS A 59 2.76 5.50 -12.01
N ALA A 60 3.66 5.08 -11.13
CA ALA A 60 4.98 4.56 -11.49
C ALA A 60 4.96 3.12 -12.01
N MET A 61 3.96 2.31 -11.63
CA MET A 61 3.77 0.92 -12.05
C MET A 61 2.39 0.71 -12.70
N PRO A 62 2.14 1.28 -13.90
CA PRO A 62 0.83 1.21 -14.54
C PRO A 62 0.47 -0.19 -15.06
N LYS A 63 1.44 -1.06 -15.40
CA LYS A 63 1.19 -2.34 -16.08
C LYS A 63 0.84 -3.45 -15.09
N THR A 64 1.53 -3.49 -13.96
CA THR A 64 1.43 -4.57 -12.97
C THR A 64 0.26 -4.34 -12.02
N PRO A 65 -0.59 -5.36 -11.76
CA PRO A 65 -1.60 -5.28 -10.72
C PRO A 65 -0.97 -5.02 -9.35
N LEU A 66 -1.50 -4.02 -8.63
CA LEU A 66 -1.07 -3.77 -7.26
C LEU A 66 -1.82 -4.71 -6.31
N GLN A 67 -1.16 -5.13 -5.24
CA GLN A 67 -1.76 -5.99 -4.23
C GLN A 67 -1.59 -5.35 -2.85
N MET A 68 -2.59 -5.58 -1.99
CA MET A 68 -2.51 -5.22 -0.58
C MET A 68 -2.90 -6.36 0.34
N LEU A 69 -2.40 -6.29 1.57
CA LEU A 69 -2.86 -7.09 2.69
C LEU A 69 -3.91 -6.30 3.50
N LEU A 70 -5.15 -6.81 3.55
CA LEU A 70 -6.26 -6.21 4.32
C LEU A 70 -6.79 -7.18 5.37
N ARG A 71 -6.92 -6.74 6.63
CA ARG A 71 -7.38 -7.61 7.74
C ARG A 71 -8.90 -7.58 7.92
N GLY A 72 -9.64 -7.94 6.87
CA GLY A 72 -11.11 -8.07 6.92
C GLY A 72 -11.81 -6.91 7.62
N GLN A 73 -12.66 -7.21 8.61
CA GLN A 73 -13.42 -6.20 9.36
C GLN A 73 -12.57 -5.22 10.17
N ASN A 74 -11.31 -5.56 10.45
CA ASN A 74 -10.38 -4.65 11.10
C ASN A 74 -9.72 -3.66 10.13
N LEU A 75 -9.83 -3.89 8.82
CA LEU A 75 -9.13 -3.12 7.80
C LEU A 75 -7.62 -3.07 8.10
N LEU A 76 -7.08 -1.87 8.28
CA LEU A 76 -5.71 -1.59 8.73
C LEU A 76 -5.68 -0.97 10.13
N GLY A 77 -6.79 -1.07 10.87
CA GLY A 77 -6.95 -0.57 12.23
C GLY A 77 -6.92 -1.68 13.29
N TYR A 78 -7.11 -1.27 14.54
CA TYR A 78 -6.90 -2.11 15.72
C TYR A 78 -8.18 -2.78 16.25
N ARG A 79 -9.34 -2.52 15.66
CA ARG A 79 -10.66 -3.05 16.06
C ARG A 79 -11.55 -3.30 14.85
N HIS A 80 -12.68 -3.98 15.04
CA HIS A 80 -13.67 -4.10 13.98
C HIS A 80 -14.29 -2.73 13.68
N TYR A 81 -14.60 -2.51 12.41
CA TYR A 81 -15.35 -1.37 11.92
C TYR A 81 -16.74 -1.83 11.44
N ALA A 82 -17.68 -0.88 11.37
CA ALA A 82 -18.97 -1.11 10.76
C ALA A 82 -18.82 -1.29 9.24
N ASP A 83 -19.77 -1.97 8.61
CA ASP A 83 -19.69 -2.36 7.20
C ASP A 83 -19.56 -1.14 6.27
N ASP A 84 -20.20 -0.02 6.61
CA ASP A 84 -20.13 1.23 5.86
C ASP A 84 -18.69 1.77 5.77
N VAL A 85 -17.91 1.65 6.85
CA VAL A 85 -16.49 2.03 6.86
C VAL A 85 -15.66 1.05 6.04
N VAL A 86 -15.99 -0.25 6.09
CA VAL A 86 -15.30 -1.29 5.31
C VAL A 86 -15.51 -1.07 3.81
N GLU A 87 -16.76 -0.91 3.38
CA GLU A 87 -17.14 -0.62 2.00
C GLU A 87 -16.45 0.66 1.51
N ARG A 88 -16.48 1.72 2.32
CA ARG A 88 -15.85 2.99 1.97
C ARG A 88 -14.33 2.86 1.83
N PHE A 89 -13.68 2.08 2.68
CA PHE A 89 -12.25 1.86 2.61
C PHE A 89 -11.88 1.12 1.32
N VAL A 90 -12.59 0.03 0.99
CA VAL A 90 -12.35 -0.74 -0.24
C VAL A 90 -12.62 0.11 -1.49
N GLU A 91 -13.74 0.84 -1.53
CA GLU A 91 -14.08 1.76 -2.63
C GLU A 91 -12.94 2.76 -2.87
N ARG A 92 -12.37 3.33 -1.79
CA ARG A 92 -11.29 4.31 -1.89
C ARG A 92 -9.96 3.68 -2.25
N ALA A 93 -9.64 2.47 -1.78
CA ALA A 93 -8.45 1.73 -2.19
C ALA A 93 -8.45 1.51 -3.71
N VAL A 94 -9.54 0.94 -4.25
CA VAL A 94 -9.69 0.70 -5.70
C VAL A 94 -9.62 2.00 -6.50
N LYS A 95 -10.32 3.05 -6.08
CA LYS A 95 -10.28 4.36 -6.77
C LYS A 95 -8.89 5.00 -6.84
N ASN A 96 -8.00 4.68 -5.90
CA ASN A 96 -6.63 5.21 -5.88
C ASN A 96 -5.62 4.29 -6.56
N GLY A 97 -6.04 3.13 -7.07
CA GLY A 97 -5.20 2.25 -7.87
C GLY A 97 -4.84 0.92 -7.23
N MET A 98 -5.51 0.53 -6.14
CA MET A 98 -5.47 -0.86 -5.70
C MET A 98 -6.08 -1.77 -6.77
#